data_AF-A0A432KK83-F1
#
_entry.id   AF-A0A432KK83-F1
#
_cell.length_a   1.000
_cell.length_b   1.000
_cell.length_c   1.000
_cell.angle_alpha   90.00
_cell.angle_beta   90.00
_cell.angle_gamma   90.00
#
_symmetry.space_group_name_H-M   'P 1'
#
loop_
_entity.id
_entity.type
_entity.pdbx_description
1 polymer ?
#
loop_
_entity_poly.entity_id
_entity_poly.type
_entity_poly.pdbx_seq_one_letter_code
_entity_poly.pdbx_strand_id
1 'polypeptide(L)' 'MRELSEFESKNLKTLTSKSISTALIEPTATGLKKSIMDATGPVRNYLKSNNLHDYELQAQGPE' A
#
# COMPACT_ATOMS: atom_id res chain seq x y z
N MET A 1 -6.64 -11.91 -2.20
CA MET A 1 -5.30 -11.38 -1.88
C MET A 1 -4.30 -12.44 -2.30
N ARG A 2 -3.19 -12.05 -2.93
CA ARG A 2 -2.19 -13.02 -3.44
C ARG A 2 -1.49 -13.70 -2.26
N GLU A 3 -1.09 -14.96 -2.42
CA GLU A 3 -0.20 -15.60 -1.44
C GLU A 3 1.21 -14.96 -1.47
N LEU A 4 1.71 -14.59 -0.29
CA LEU A 4 3.05 -14.05 -0.14
C LEU A 4 4.11 -15.14 -0.35
N SER A 5 5.19 -14.80 -1.03
CA SER A 5 6.38 -15.64 -1.08
C SER A 5 6.98 -15.80 0.33
N GLU A 6 7.85 -16.80 0.49
CA GLU A 6 8.60 -17.00 1.74
C GLU A 6 9.42 -15.77 2.12
N PHE A 7 10.01 -15.09 1.14
CA PHE A 7 10.78 -13.86 1.34
C PHE A 7 9.90 -12.71 1.87
N GLU A 8 8.75 -12.47 1.24
CA GLU A 8 7.80 -11.42 1.68
C GLU A 8 7.25 -11.72 3.07
N SER A 9 6.87 -12.97 3.33
CA SER A 9 6.40 -13.42 4.64
C SER A 9 7.47 -13.24 5.73
N LYS A 10 8.74 -13.56 5.44
CA LYS A 10 9.86 -13.36 6.36
C LYS A 10 10.07 -11.87 6.68
N ASN A 11 9.99 -11.00 5.67
CA ASN A 11 10.14 -9.57 5.85
C ASN A 11 9.00 -8.99 6.67
N LEU A 12 7.76 -9.36 6.36
CA LEU A 12 6.58 -8.91 7.10
C LEU A 12 6.65 -9.32 8.58
N LYS A 13 7.05 -10.57 8.87
CA LYS A 13 7.30 -11.04 10.24
C LYS A 13 8.37 -10.22 10.95
N THR A 14 9.47 -9.90 10.26
CA THR A 14 10.59 -9.13 10.82
C THR A 14 10.20 -7.68 11.13
N LEU A 15 9.40 -7.05 10.28
CA LEU A 15 8.91 -5.68 10.51
C LEU A 15 7.89 -5.66 11.65
N THR A 16 6.97 -6.61 11.67
CA THR A 16 5.94 -6.75 12.72
C THR A 16 6.58 -7.02 14.08
N SER A 17 7.60 -7.88 14.18
CA SER A 17 8.28 -8.16 15.45
C SER A 17 9.03 -6.95 16.02
N LYS A 18 9.35 -5.97 15.17
CA LYS A 18 9.94 -4.68 15.56
C LYS A 18 8.90 -3.59 15.78
N SER A 19 7.61 -3.92 15.77
CA SER A 19 6.49 -2.97 15.86
C SER A 19 6.54 -1.89 14.78
N ILE A 20 7.08 -2.21 13.61
CA ILE A 20 7.12 -1.30 12.47
C ILE A 20 5.79 -1.46 11.71
N SER A 21 5.02 -0.39 11.66
CA SER A 21 3.78 -0.34 10.87
C SER A 21 4.09 -0.49 9.38
N THR A 22 3.28 -1.24 8.65
CA THR A 22 3.47 -1.49 7.21
C THR A 22 2.14 -1.62 6.49
N ALA A 23 2.13 -1.37 5.18
CA ALA A 23 1.04 -1.70 4.27
C ALA A 23 1.59 -2.40 3.02
N LEU A 24 0.84 -3.37 2.51
CA LEU A 24 1.20 -4.09 1.29
C LEU A 24 0.64 -3.37 0.07
N ILE A 25 1.46 -3.25 -0.97
CA ILE A 25 1.06 -2.82 -2.31
C ILE A 25 1.04 -4.07 -3.18
N GLU A 26 -0.08 -4.33 -3.85
CA GLU A 26 -0.23 -5.47 -4.77
C GLU A 26 -0.27 -4.98 -6.23
N PRO A 27 0.89 -4.71 -6.84
CA PRO A 27 0.93 -4.22 -8.22
C PRO A 27 0.45 -5.29 -9.20
N THR A 28 -0.28 -4.87 -10.22
CA THR A 28 -0.63 -5.72 -11.38
C THR A 28 0.28 -5.39 -12.56
N ALA A 29 0.52 -6.35 -13.45
CA ALA A 29 1.30 -6.10 -14.67
C ALA A 29 0.74 -4.94 -15.49
N THR A 30 -0.60 -4.82 -15.57
CA THR A 30 -1.27 -3.70 -16.24
C THR A 30 -1.07 -2.39 -15.49
N GLY A 31 -1.22 -2.39 -14.16
CA GLY A 31 -1.04 -1.21 -13.32
C GLY A 31 0.38 -0.64 -13.43
N LEU A 32 1.39 -1.52 -13.44
CA LEU A 32 2.79 -1.13 -13.67
C LEU A 32 3.01 -0.62 -15.09
N LYS A 33 2.57 -1.36 -16.11
CA LYS A 33 2.79 -1.00 -17.52
C LYS A 33 2.16 0.35 -17.88
N LYS A 34 0.96 0.63 -17.37
CA LYS A 34 0.22 1.87 -17.67
C LYS A 34 0.49 2.99 -16.65
N SER A 35 1.20 2.71 -15.56
CA SER A 35 1.40 3.65 -14.44
C SER A 35 0.09 4.20 -13.85
N ILE A 36 -0.88 3.31 -13.63
CA ILE A 36 -2.26 3.66 -13.19
C ILE A 36 -2.62 3.04 -11.82
N MET A 37 -1.64 2.83 -10.95
CA MET A 37 -1.91 2.19 -9.67
C MET A 37 -2.47 3.18 -8.66
N ASP A 38 -3.71 2.95 -8.24
CA ASP A 38 -4.33 3.65 -7.13
C ASP A 38 -3.94 3.04 -5.78
N ALA A 39 -3.91 3.89 -4.74
CA ALA A 39 -3.80 3.41 -3.37
C ALA A 39 -5.05 2.60 -3.00
N THR A 40 -4.85 1.33 -2.64
CA THR A 40 -5.91 0.45 -2.11
C THR A 40 -6.25 0.81 -0.66
N GLY A 41 -7.38 0.32 -0.15
CA GLY A 41 -7.84 0.60 1.22
C GLY A 41 -6.76 0.49 2.31
N PRO A 42 -5.98 -0.61 2.38
CA PRO A 42 -4.89 -0.73 3.37
C PRO A 42 -3.81 0.36 3.24
N VAL A 43 -3.43 0.73 2.01
CA VAL A 43 -2.44 1.79 1.75
C VAL A 43 -3.00 3.15 2.15
N ARG A 44 -4.26 3.44 1.80
CA ARG A 44 -4.94 4.69 2.20
C ARG A 44 -4.99 4.83 3.72
N ASN A 45 -5.40 3.76 4.42
CA ASN A 45 -5.48 3.74 5.88
C ASN A 45 -4.11 3.92 6.53
N TYR A 46 -3.07 3.28 5.98
CA TYR A 46 -1.70 3.44 6.46
C TYR A 46 -1.23 4.89 6.30
N LEU A 47 -1.43 5.50 5.14
CA LEU A 47 -1.03 6.89 4.89
C LEU A 47 -1.77 7.86 5.81
N LYS A 48 -3.08 7.67 6.00
CA LYS A 48 -3.90 8.48 6.91
C LYS A 48 -3.46 8.35 8.36
N SER A 49 -3.25 7.12 8.84
CA SER A 49 -2.85 6.85 10.23
C SER A 49 -1.45 7.37 10.56
N ASN A 50 -0.59 7.52 9.55
CA ASN A 50 0.74 8.10 9.70
C ASN A 50 0.76 9.62 9.41
N ASN A 51 -0.41 10.27 9.27
CA ASN A 51 -0.53 11.70 8.92
C ASN A 51 0.21 12.10 7.63
N LEU A 52 0.32 11.19 6.66
CA LEU A 52 0.98 11.43 5.38
C LEU A 52 0.01 11.93 4.31
N HIS A 53 -1.20 11.34 4.24
CA HIS A 53 -2.23 11.75 3.28
C HIS A 53 -3.62 11.28 3.71
N ASP A 54 -4.64 12.13 3.51
CA ASP A 54 -6.06 11.77 3.68
C ASP A 54 -6.79 11.86 2.33
N TYR A 55 -7.11 10.70 1.76
CA TYR A 55 -7.78 10.63 0.45
C TYR A 55 -9.21 11.19 0.49
N GLU A 56 -9.84 11.31 1.67
CA GLU A 56 -11.16 11.93 1.80
C GLU A 56 -11.13 13.45 1.54
N LEU A 57 -9.95 14.06 1.66
CA LEU A 57 -9.74 15.49 1.40
C LEU A 57 -9.15 15.74 0.01
N GLN A 58 -8.90 14.69 -0.76
CA GLN A 58 -8.26 14.81 -2.07
C GLN A 58 -9.25 15.41 -3.08
N ALA A 59 -8.88 16.56 -3.65
CA ALA A 59 -9.65 17.17 -4.72
C ALA A 59 -9.70 16.28 -5.97
N GLN A 60 -10.74 16.48 -6.78
CA GLN A 60 -10.83 15.88 -8.12
C GLN A 60 -9.58 16.26 -8.92
N GLY A 61 -9.02 15.29 -9.65
CA GLY A 61 -7.92 15.56 -10.58
C GLY A 61 -8.35 16.48 -11.73
N PRO A 62 -7.38 17.06 -12.46
CA PRO A 62 -7.67 17.87 -13.65
C PRO A 62 -8.45 17.07 -14.71
N GLU A 63 -9.26 17.77 -15.53
CA GLU A 63 -9.89 17.22 -16.74
C GLU A 63 -8.86 16.84 -17.82
#